data_AF-A0A2U2ZUU6-F1
#
_entry.id   AF-A0A2U2ZUU6-F1
#
_cell.length_a   1.000
_cell.length_b   1.000
_cell.length_c   1.000
_cell.angle_alpha   90.00
_cell.angle_beta   90.00
_cell.angle_gamma   90.00
#
_symmetry.space_group_name_H-M   'P 1'
#
loop_
_entity.id
_entity.type
_entity.pdbx_description
1 polymer ?
#
loop_
_entity_poly.entity_id
_entity_poly.type
_entity_poly.pdbx_seq_one_letter_code
_entity_poly.pdbx_strand_id
1 'polypeptide(L)'
;MTHTTTELGGALRDLGEHGEHLLAFEASPEQLDEIGEGLDRARRLLADARAELAPTGCRIHPAAPPDPATGAACLFCATNRRRGQVSAPEPVADAVPLDEICRFVAEHGQEQAVRQYGARQVTRALLRCRFDPMLSEESA
;
A
#
# COMPACT_ATOMS: atom_id res chain seq x y z
N MET A 1 14.43 -26.33 -16.45
CA MET A 1 13.53 -25.17 -16.56
C MET A 1 12.36 -25.40 -15.62
N THR A 2 11.97 -24.42 -14.81
CA THR A 2 10.80 -24.55 -13.93
C THR A 2 9.52 -24.47 -14.76
N HIS A 3 8.45 -25.13 -14.32
CA HIS A 3 7.14 -25.09 -14.99
C HIS A 3 6.69 -23.65 -15.28
N THR A 4 6.87 -22.77 -14.29
CA THR A 4 6.59 -21.32 -14.36
C THR A 4 7.33 -20.62 -15.49
N THR A 5 8.60 -20.98 -15.74
CA THR A 5 9.38 -20.38 -16.83
C THR A 5 8.86 -20.83 -18.20
N THR A 6 8.41 -22.08 -18.31
CA THR A 6 7.79 -22.60 -19.54
C THR A 6 6.45 -21.93 -19.81
N GLU A 7 5.61 -21.76 -18.79
CA GLU A 7 4.33 -21.06 -18.91
C GLU A 7 4.51 -19.58 -19.27
N LEU A 8 5.51 -18.90 -18.69
CA LEU A 8 5.87 -17.53 -19.06
C LEU A 8 6.26 -17.45 -20.55
N GLY A 9 7.08 -18.40 -21.03
CA GLY A 9 7.46 -18.45 -22.44
C GLY A 9 6.27 -18.66 -23.39
N GLY A 10 5.26 -19.42 -22.96
CA GLY A 10 3.99 -19.54 -23.69
C GLY A 10 3.24 -18.20 -23.74
N ALA A 11 2.97 -17.60 -22.59
CA ALA A 11 2.23 -16.33 -22.50
C ALA A 11 2.90 -15.18 -23.29
N LEU A 12 4.24 -15.12 -23.30
CA LEU A 12 4.97 -14.11 -24.08
C LEU A 12 4.89 -14.37 -25.59
N ARG A 13 4.79 -15.63 -26.02
CA ARG A 13 4.60 -15.97 -27.44
C ARG A 13 3.21 -15.52 -27.90
N ASP A 14 2.17 -15.83 -27.14
CA ASP A 14 0.79 -15.45 -27.44
C ASP A 14 0.67 -13.92 -27.56
N LEU A 15 1.28 -13.16 -26.64
CA LEU A 15 1.35 -11.70 -26.71
C LEU A 15 2.09 -11.19 -27.96
N GLY A 16 3.14 -11.89 -28.40
CA GLY A 16 3.85 -11.57 -29.63
C GLY A 16 2.94 -11.72 -30.86
N GLU A 17 2.13 -12.78 -30.91
CA GLU A 17 1.15 -13.00 -32.00
C GLU A 17 0.10 -11.88 -32.05
N HIS A 18 -0.41 -11.44 -30.89
CA HIS A 18 -1.29 -10.27 -30.82
C HIS A 18 -0.59 -8.99 -31.28
N GLY A 19 0.68 -8.79 -30.92
CA GLY A 19 1.48 -7.64 -31.35
C GLY A 19 1.64 -7.56 -32.87
N GLU A 20 1.92 -8.68 -33.52
CA GLU A 20 1.98 -8.77 -34.99
C GLU A 20 0.60 -8.47 -35.62
N HIS A 21 -0.49 -8.92 -35.01
CA HIS A 21 -1.84 -8.65 -35.51
C HIS A 21 -2.19 -7.16 -35.46
N LEU A 22 -1.80 -6.45 -34.39
CA LEU A 22 -1.99 -5.00 -34.25
C LEU A 22 -1.22 -4.18 -35.29
N LEU A 23 -0.07 -4.69 -35.78
CA LEU A 23 0.68 -4.04 -36.85
C LEU A 23 0.01 -4.20 -38.21
N ALA A 24 -0.73 -5.29 -38.41
CA ALA A 24 -1.39 -5.63 -39.66
C ALA A 24 -2.81 -5.05 -39.79
N PHE A 25 -3.53 -4.89 -38.69
CA PHE A 25 -4.95 -4.51 -38.68
C PHE A 25 -5.29 -3.52 -37.55
N GLU A 26 -6.39 -2.78 -37.72
CA GLU A 26 -6.95 -1.98 -36.63
C GLU A 26 -7.47 -2.88 -35.50
N ALA A 27 -7.18 -2.49 -34.26
CA ALA A 27 -7.57 -3.25 -33.07
C ALA A 27 -9.06 -3.09 -32.76
N SER A 28 -9.75 -4.21 -32.52
CA SER A 28 -11.08 -4.18 -31.90
C SER A 28 -10.96 -4.02 -30.37
N PRO A 29 -11.99 -3.49 -29.68
CA PRO A 29 -12.00 -3.40 -28.23
C PRO A 29 -11.76 -4.75 -27.54
N GLU A 30 -12.35 -5.82 -28.05
CA GLU A 30 -12.22 -7.17 -27.49
C GLU A 30 -10.77 -7.68 -27.56
N GLN A 31 -10.06 -7.37 -28.65
CA GLN A 31 -8.65 -7.71 -28.79
C GLN A 31 -7.79 -6.96 -27.79
N LEU A 32 -8.13 -5.71 -27.49
CA LEU A 32 -7.41 -4.92 -26.49
C LEU A 32 -7.63 -5.49 -25.07
N ASP A 33 -8.84 -5.98 -24.78
CA ASP A 33 -9.14 -6.66 -23.52
C ASP A 33 -8.35 -7.97 -23.40
N GLU A 34 -8.32 -8.81 -24.45
CA GLU A 34 -7.52 -10.05 -24.49
C GLU A 34 -6.03 -9.78 -24.27
N ILE A 35 -5.48 -8.74 -24.92
CA ILE A 35 -4.09 -8.31 -24.73
C ILE A 35 -3.86 -7.86 -23.28
N GLY A 36 -4.80 -7.12 -22.70
CA GLY A 36 -4.75 -6.70 -21.30
C GLY A 36 -4.67 -7.88 -20.34
N GLU A 37 -5.52 -8.88 -20.53
CA GLU A 37 -5.50 -10.12 -19.75
C GLU A 37 -4.19 -10.89 -19.92
N GLY A 38 -3.69 -10.99 -21.17
CA GLY A 38 -2.41 -11.62 -21.50
C GLY A 38 -1.22 -10.95 -20.81
N LEU A 39 -1.17 -9.61 -20.80
CA LEU A 39 -0.13 -8.83 -20.13
C LEU A 39 -0.16 -9.06 -18.62
N ASP A 40 -1.34 -9.08 -18.01
CA ASP A 40 -1.49 -9.35 -16.59
C ASP A 40 -1.07 -10.78 -16.24
N ARG A 41 -1.40 -11.75 -17.09
CA ARG A 41 -0.96 -13.15 -16.93
C ARG A 41 0.55 -13.27 -16.99
N ALA A 42 1.18 -12.71 -18.02
CA ALA A 42 2.63 -12.73 -18.20
C ALA A 42 3.36 -12.05 -17.03
N ARG A 43 2.83 -10.92 -16.55
CA ARG A 43 3.39 -10.18 -15.41
C ARG A 43 3.35 -10.99 -14.10
N ARG A 44 2.27 -11.75 -13.86
CA ARG A 44 2.16 -12.65 -12.70
C ARG A 44 3.19 -13.79 -12.79
N LEU A 45 3.28 -14.45 -13.95
CA LEU A 45 4.24 -15.53 -14.18
C LEU A 45 5.69 -15.07 -14.05
N LEU A 46 6.01 -13.86 -14.52
CA LEU A 46 7.33 -13.25 -14.33
C LEU A 46 7.62 -13.00 -12.84
N ALA A 47 6.65 -12.52 -12.07
CA ALA A 47 6.83 -12.33 -10.63
C ALA A 47 7.05 -13.66 -9.91
N ASP A 48 6.36 -14.72 -10.31
CA ASP A 48 6.53 -16.07 -9.77
C ASP A 48 7.90 -16.66 -10.09
N ALA A 49 8.33 -16.57 -11.36
CA ALA A 49 9.66 -17.01 -11.77
C ALA A 49 10.78 -16.26 -11.02
N ARG A 50 10.61 -14.95 -10.78
CA ARG A 50 11.55 -14.15 -9.97
C ARG A 50 11.54 -14.56 -8.51
N ALA A 51 10.38 -14.91 -7.95
CA ALA A 51 10.25 -15.36 -6.58
C ALA A 51 10.91 -16.73 -6.37
N GLU A 52 10.81 -17.65 -7.32
CA GLU A 52 11.50 -18.95 -7.29
C GLU A 52 13.03 -18.81 -7.21
N LEU A 53 13.57 -17.76 -7.83
CA LEU A 53 14.99 -17.43 -7.78
C LEU A 53 15.39 -16.59 -6.55
N ALA A 54 14.42 -16.06 -5.82
CA ALA A 54 14.66 -15.19 -4.68
C ALA A 54 15.01 -16.00 -3.42
N PRO A 55 16.05 -15.62 -2.65
CA PRO A 55 16.38 -16.28 -1.38
C PRO A 55 15.22 -16.34 -0.38
N THR A 56 14.29 -15.40 -0.47
CA THR A 56 13.13 -15.25 0.43
C THR A 56 11.80 -15.73 -0.17
N GLY A 57 11.79 -16.16 -1.43
CA GLY A 57 10.55 -16.55 -2.11
C GLY A 57 9.52 -15.43 -2.29
N CYS A 58 9.89 -14.17 -2.06
CA CYS A 58 8.94 -13.06 -2.05
C CYS A 58 8.60 -12.56 -3.46
N ARG A 59 7.33 -12.68 -3.86
CA ARG A 59 6.79 -12.18 -5.14
C ARG A 59 6.82 -10.66 -5.27
N ILE A 60 6.70 -9.94 -4.16
CA ILE A 60 6.66 -8.47 -4.13
C ILE A 60 8.08 -7.89 -4.10
N HIS A 61 8.97 -8.50 -3.32
CA HIS A 61 10.34 -8.03 -3.12
C HIS A 61 11.35 -9.18 -3.33
N PRO A 62 11.54 -9.68 -4.57
CA PRO A 62 12.39 -10.84 -4.83
C PRO A 62 13.87 -10.57 -4.51
N ALA A 63 14.31 -9.30 -4.52
CA ALA A 63 15.67 -8.92 -4.17
C ALA A 63 15.84 -8.50 -2.69
N ALA A 64 14.78 -8.58 -1.87
CA ALA A 64 14.90 -8.20 -0.47
C ALA A 64 15.71 -9.24 0.32
N PRO A 65 16.56 -8.80 1.26
CA PRO A 65 17.24 -9.71 2.15
C PRO A 65 16.23 -10.46 3.04
N PRO A 66 16.57 -11.69 3.49
CA PRO A 66 15.80 -12.41 4.49
C PRO A 66 15.77 -11.64 5.81
N ASP A 67 14.62 -11.65 6.47
CA ASP A 67 14.45 -11.09 7.80
C ASP A 67 15.23 -11.92 8.83
N PRO A 68 16.18 -11.34 9.58
CA PRO A 68 17.01 -12.11 10.51
C PRO A 68 16.20 -12.74 11.66
N ALA A 69 15.03 -12.17 11.99
CA ALA A 69 14.17 -12.69 13.06
C ALA A 69 13.35 -13.91 12.66
N THR A 70 13.05 -14.07 11.36
CA THR A 70 12.18 -15.16 10.87
C THR A 70 12.84 -16.09 9.86
N GLY A 71 13.94 -15.67 9.23
CA GLY A 71 14.73 -16.41 8.23
C GLY A 71 14.03 -16.64 6.89
N ALA A 72 12.71 -16.80 6.91
CA ALA A 72 11.89 -17.19 5.75
C ALA A 72 11.18 -16.01 5.06
N ALA A 73 10.91 -14.90 5.78
CA ALA A 73 10.20 -13.77 5.21
C ALA A 73 11.14 -12.70 4.64
N CYS A 74 10.69 -11.98 3.62
CA CYS A 74 11.35 -10.78 3.11
C CYS A 74 11.40 -9.69 4.21
N LEU A 75 12.56 -9.06 4.45
CA LEU A 75 12.76 -8.05 5.51
C LEU A 75 11.70 -6.94 5.48
N PHE A 76 11.35 -6.44 4.29
CA PHE A 76 10.34 -5.38 4.13
C PHE A 76 8.94 -5.85 4.51
N CYS A 77 8.56 -7.05 4.08
CA CYS A 77 7.27 -7.68 4.34
C CYS A 77 7.11 -7.96 5.84
N ALA A 78 8.16 -8.52 6.46
CA ALA A 78 8.21 -8.79 7.89
C ALA A 78 8.13 -7.49 8.70
N THR A 79 8.84 -6.44 8.27
CA THR A 79 8.78 -5.13 8.91
C THR A 79 7.42 -4.46 8.77
N ASN A 80 6.77 -4.56 7.60
CA ASN A 80 5.43 -4.03 7.40
C ASN A 80 4.40 -4.78 8.28
N ARG A 81 4.50 -6.10 8.36
CA ARG A 81 3.69 -6.92 9.27
C ARG A 81 3.89 -6.51 10.72
N ARG A 82 5.15 -6.36 11.18
CA ARG A 82 5.47 -5.89 12.53
C ARG A 82 4.84 -4.53 12.81
N ARG A 83 4.97 -3.55 11.88
CA ARG A 83 4.33 -2.23 12.00
C ARG A 83 2.81 -2.32 12.15
N GLY A 84 2.15 -3.19 11.38
CA GLY A 84 0.71 -3.43 11.50
C GLY A 84 0.31 -4.11 12.81
N GLN A 85 1.17 -4.99 13.35
CA GLN A 85 1.00 -5.64 14.65
C GLN A 85 1.26 -4.73 15.84
N VAL A 86 1.84 -3.52 15.66
CA VAL A 86 1.89 -2.49 16.72
C VAL A 86 0.50 -1.87 16.98
N SER A 87 -0.58 -2.52 16.54
CA SER A 87 -1.96 -2.20 16.92
C SER A 87 -2.32 -3.11 18.11
N ALA A 88 -2.59 -2.66 19.32
CA ALA A 88 -2.96 -1.33 19.80
C ALA A 88 -1.95 -0.83 20.86
N PRO A 89 -1.79 0.49 21.04
CA PRO A 89 -1.44 0.96 22.38
C PRO A 89 -2.42 0.30 23.36
N GLU A 90 -1.94 -0.19 24.51
CA GLU A 90 -2.83 -0.50 25.63
C GLU A 90 -3.86 0.63 25.75
N PRO A 91 -5.13 0.34 26.10
CA PRO A 91 -6.12 1.39 26.26
C PRO A 91 -5.50 2.46 27.16
N VAL A 92 -5.14 3.59 26.56
CA VAL A 92 -4.54 4.70 27.27
C VAL A 92 -5.67 5.13 28.18
N ALA A 93 -5.58 4.75 29.45
CA ALA A 93 -6.44 5.26 30.49
C ALA A 93 -6.41 6.79 30.34
N ASP A 94 -7.59 7.36 30.11
CA ASP A 94 -7.83 8.78 29.86
C ASP A 94 -7.25 9.34 28.55
N ALA A 95 -7.57 8.71 27.41
CA ALA A 95 -7.44 9.37 26.11
C ALA A 95 -8.36 10.61 26.06
N VAL A 96 -7.77 11.79 26.26
CA VAL A 96 -8.45 13.09 26.14
C VAL A 96 -9.19 13.16 24.79
N PRO A 97 -10.51 13.45 24.80
CA PRO A 97 -11.29 13.58 23.57
C PRO A 97 -10.68 14.61 22.60
N LEU A 98 -10.69 14.31 21.30
CA LEU A 98 -10.06 15.17 20.29
C LEU A 98 -10.74 16.54 20.17
N ASP A 99 -12.04 16.61 20.43
CA ASP A 99 -12.83 17.83 20.53
C ASP A 99 -12.35 18.74 21.68
N GLU A 100 -11.98 18.15 22.82
CA GLU A 100 -11.38 18.90 23.93
C GLU A 100 -10.04 19.51 23.53
N ILE A 101 -9.21 18.76 22.80
CA ILE A 101 -7.94 19.26 22.27
C ILE A 101 -8.18 20.39 21.24
N CYS A 102 -9.19 20.27 20.38
CA CYS A 102 -9.53 21.35 19.42
C CYS A 102 -9.97 22.64 20.13
N ARG A 103 -10.83 22.53 21.14
CA ARG A 103 -11.24 23.66 21.96
C ARG A 103 -10.04 24.30 22.66
N PHE A 104 -9.16 23.50 23.24
CA PHE A 104 -7.93 24.01 23.85
C PHE A 104 -7.03 24.75 22.85
N VAL A 105 -6.90 24.26 21.61
CA VAL A 105 -6.16 24.97 20.55
C VAL A 105 -6.82 26.31 20.22
N ALA A 106 -8.15 26.38 20.15
CA ALA A 106 -8.86 27.63 19.89
C ALA A 106 -8.68 28.65 21.02
N GLU A 107 -8.65 28.19 22.28
CA GLU A 107 -8.54 29.05 23.47
C GLU A 107 -7.11 29.50 23.78
N HIS A 108 -6.12 28.62 23.59
CA HIS A 108 -4.75 28.81 24.06
C HIS A 108 -3.70 28.80 22.95
N GLY A 109 -4.11 28.55 21.71
CA GLY A 109 -3.21 28.48 20.57
C GLY A 109 -2.50 27.12 20.43
N GLN A 110 -2.05 26.85 19.21
CA GLN A 110 -1.50 25.56 18.82
C GLN A 110 -0.20 25.20 19.56
N GLU A 111 0.70 26.17 19.81
CA GLU A 111 1.95 25.91 20.53
C GLU A 111 1.71 25.40 21.95
N GLN A 112 0.75 26.00 22.66
CA GLN A 112 0.43 25.63 24.02
C GLN A 112 -0.25 24.26 24.07
N ALA A 113 -1.13 23.97 23.11
CA ALA A 113 -1.74 22.65 22.96
C ALA A 113 -0.70 21.55 22.66
N VAL A 114 0.32 21.84 21.84
CA VAL A 114 1.38 20.88 21.53
C VAL A 114 2.22 20.57 22.78
N ARG A 115 2.47 21.56 23.64
CA ARG A 115 3.18 21.34 24.91
C ARG A 115 2.37 20.47 25.87
N GLN A 116 1.04 20.61 25.89
CA GLN A 116 0.15 19.89 26.80
C GLN A 116 -0.19 18.47 26.34
N TYR A 117 -0.57 18.30 25.07
CA TYR A 117 -1.13 17.04 24.54
C TYR A 117 -0.20 16.33 23.54
N GLY A 118 0.88 16.99 23.12
CA GLY A 118 1.82 16.47 22.15
C GLY A 118 1.41 16.70 20.70
N ALA A 119 2.41 16.85 19.83
CA ALA A 119 2.22 17.26 18.43
C ALA A 119 1.31 16.31 17.63
N ARG A 120 1.39 14.99 17.87
CA ARG A 120 0.56 14.00 17.15
C ARG A 120 -0.92 14.12 17.49
N GLN A 121 -1.27 14.26 18.77
CA GLN A 121 -2.66 14.39 19.19
C GLN A 121 -3.26 15.70 18.68
N VAL A 122 -2.51 16.81 18.77
CA VAL A 122 -2.95 18.12 18.23
C VAL A 122 -3.14 18.06 16.73
N THR A 123 -2.21 17.46 15.98
CA THR A 123 -2.34 17.32 14.52
C THR A 123 -3.58 16.48 14.17
N ARG A 124 -3.80 15.38 14.88
CA ARG A 124 -4.96 14.51 14.69
C ARG A 124 -6.28 15.22 15.01
N ALA A 125 -6.31 15.99 16.10
CA ALA A 125 -7.46 16.79 16.51
C ALA A 125 -7.79 17.85 15.45
N LEU A 126 -6.80 18.65 15.05
CA LEU A 126 -6.97 19.70 14.04
C LEU A 126 -7.40 19.14 12.67
N LEU A 127 -6.86 18.00 12.25
CA LEU A 127 -7.32 17.32 11.04
C LEU A 127 -8.79 16.93 11.17
N ARG A 128 -9.23 16.41 12.32
CA ARG A 128 -10.63 16.03 12.52
C ARG A 128 -11.57 17.24 12.53
N CYS A 129 -11.22 18.29 13.27
CA CYS A 129 -12.06 19.48 13.42
C CYS A 129 -12.12 20.36 12.17
N ARG A 130 -11.06 20.37 11.35
CA ARG A 130 -11.07 21.07 10.05
C ARG A 130 -12.07 20.47 9.05
N PHE A 131 -12.47 19.21 9.26
CA PHE A 131 -13.45 18.51 8.41
C PHE A 131 -14.81 18.34 9.10
N ASP A 132 -15.09 19.06 10.19
CA ASP A 132 -16.39 19.03 10.87
C ASP A 132 -17.26 20.23 10.42
N PRO A 133 -18.28 20.02 9.56
CA PRO A 133 -19.13 21.10 9.04
C PRO A 133 -20.08 21.71 10.09
N MET A 134 -20.14 21.17 11.31
CA MET A 134 -21.05 21.64 12.37
C MET A 134 -20.47 22.77 13.25
N LEU A 135 -19.18 23.11 13.12
CA LEU A 135 -18.54 24.18 13.92
C LEU A 135 -18.27 25.47 13.11
N SER A 136 -18.70 25.53 11.85
CA SER A 136 -18.55 26.70 10.99
C SER A 136 -19.74 27.68 11.01
N GLU A 137 -20.84 27.36 11.69
CA GLU A 137 -22.07 28.17 11.62
C GLU A 137 -22.26 29.18 12.78
N GLU A 138 -21.39 29.22 13.79
CA GLU A 138 -21.55 30.12 14.95
C GLU A 138 -20.74 31.44 14.85
N SER A 139 -20.36 31.90 13.66
CA SER A 139 -19.63 33.19 13.51
C SER A 139 -19.99 34.00 12.26
N ALA A 140 -21.29 34.14 11.96
CA ALA A 140 -21.80 35.10 11.00
C ALA A 140 -22.71 36.14 11.67
#